data_AF-A0A1I7Z7L2-F1
#
_entry.id   AF-A0A1I7Z7L2-F1
#
_cell.length_a   1.000
_cell.length_b   1.000
_cell.length_c   1.000
_cell.angle_alpha   90.00
_cell.angle_beta   90.00
_cell.angle_gamma   90.00
#
_symmetry.space_group_name_H-M   'P 1'
#
loop_
_entity.id
_entity.type
_entity.pdbx_description
1 polymer ?
#
loop_
_entity_poly.entity_id
_entity_poly.type
_entity_poly.pdbx_seq_one_letter_code
_entity_poly.pdbx_strand_id
1 'polypeptide(L)'
;MFTKQATVSNTQIITIQNNKTAEPITIIVREHVPKATDEKIKVKLLQPLVEVPKNEEAARKMSTSTPAHGCILSAEHNLEWTMEIKEGEKKELIVKWQIDYPGNETLEYNEQF
;
A
#
# COMPACT_ATOMS: atom_id res chain seq x y z
N MET A 1 4.78 -30.16 -19.89
CA MET A 1 3.48 -29.46 -20.10
C MET A 1 3.72 -28.00 -19.73
N PHE A 2 3.56 -27.07 -20.68
CA PHE A 2 3.75 -25.64 -20.43
C PHE A 2 2.39 -25.01 -20.17
N THR A 3 2.26 -24.24 -19.10
CA THR A 3 1.02 -23.52 -18.74
C THR A 3 1.28 -22.02 -18.79
N LYS A 4 0.32 -21.27 -19.32
CA LYS A 4 0.43 -19.81 -19.45
C LYS A 4 -0.08 -19.18 -18.16
N GLN A 5 0.79 -18.49 -17.43
CA GLN A 5 0.39 -17.70 -16.27
C GLN A 5 0.42 -16.22 -16.61
N ALA A 6 -0.61 -15.48 -16.19
CA ALA A 6 -0.65 -14.02 -16.31
C ALA A 6 -0.24 -13.37 -14.98
N THR A 7 0.62 -12.36 -15.07
CA THR A 7 1.05 -11.54 -13.94
C THR A 7 0.96 -10.08 -14.33
N VAL A 8 0.43 -9.25 -13.43
CA VAL A 8 0.38 -7.79 -13.58
C VAL A 8 1.21 -7.18 -12.47
N SER A 9 2.18 -6.33 -12.83
CA SER A 9 3.00 -5.60 -11.88
C SER A 9 2.80 -4.11 -12.04
N ASN A 10 2.72 -3.39 -10.92
CA ASN A 10 2.66 -1.94 -10.89
C ASN A 10 3.83 -1.39 -10.07
N THR A 11 4.39 -0.26 -10.51
CA THR A 11 5.37 0.51 -9.76
C THR A 11 5.02 1.98 -9.91
N GLN A 12 4.85 2.65 -8.78
CA GLN A 12 4.49 4.06 -8.67
C GLN A 12 5.47 4.72 -7.71
N ILE A 13 5.97 5.89 -8.10
CA ILE A 13 6.86 6.70 -7.28
C ILE A 13 6.13 7.99 -6.96
N ILE A 14 5.85 8.21 -5.68
CA ILE A 14 5.19 9.41 -5.17
C ILE A 14 6.28 10.32 -4.63
N THR A 15 6.36 11.53 -5.19
CA THR A 15 7.33 12.54 -4.78
C THR A 15 6.62 13.64 -4.01
N ILE A 16 7.13 13.98 -2.83
CA ILE A 16 6.55 14.99 -1.97
C ILE A 16 7.64 15.94 -1.52
N GLN A 17 7.39 17.24 -1.61
CA GLN A 17 8.35 18.27 -1.26
C GLN A 17 7.69 19.33 -0.38
N ASN A 18 8.33 19.63 0.74
CA ASN A 18 7.93 20.75 1.57
C ASN A 18 8.58 22.04 1.05
N ASN A 19 7.77 22.92 0.46
CA ASN A 19 8.24 24.22 -0.05
C ASN A 19 8.20 25.34 1.00
N LYS A 20 7.81 25.04 2.24
CA LYS A 20 7.91 26.01 3.33
C LYS A 20 9.38 26.27 3.67
N THR A 21 9.67 27.49 4.07
CA THR A 21 11.04 27.97 4.31
C THR A 21 11.50 27.88 5.76
N ALA A 22 10.60 27.62 6.70
CA ALA A 22 10.91 27.74 8.14
C ALA A 22 10.15 26.75 9.05
N GLU A 23 9.34 25.86 8.49
CA GLU A 23 8.52 24.94 9.29
C GLU A 23 8.51 23.53 8.68
N PRO A 24 8.72 22.49 9.52
CA PRO A 24 8.44 21.12 9.11
C PRO A 24 6.92 20.91 8.97
N ILE A 25 6.54 19.96 8.13
CA ILE A 25 5.14 19.53 7.96
C ILE A 25 5.01 18.04 8.26
N THR A 26 3.96 17.65 8.98
CA THR A 26 3.57 16.24 9.11
C THR A 26 2.47 15.95 8.13
N ILE A 27 2.66 14.93 7.31
CA ILE A 27 1.67 14.50 6.32
C ILE A 27 1.32 13.03 6.52
N ILE A 28 0.11 12.70 6.09
CA ILE A 28 -0.37 11.33 5.97
C ILE A 28 -0.69 11.10 4.49
N VAL A 29 0.01 10.14 3.89
CA VAL A 29 -0.20 9.73 2.49
C VAL A 29 -0.98 8.43 2.51
N ARG A 30 -2.08 8.35 1.75
CA ARG A 30 -2.91 7.15 1.62
C ARG A 30 -2.96 6.72 0.17
N GLU A 31 -2.45 5.54 -0.13
CA GLU A 31 -2.47 4.96 -1.47
C GLU A 31 -3.25 3.65 -1.48
N HIS A 32 -4.05 3.45 -2.52
CA HIS A 32 -4.80 2.21 -2.71
C HIS A 32 -3.88 1.08 -3.18
N VAL A 33 -3.99 -0.08 -2.55
CA VAL A 33 -3.35 -1.32 -3.02
C VAL A 33 -4.44 -2.33 -3.37
N PRO A 34 -4.34 -3.02 -4.52
CA PRO A 34 -5.32 -4.03 -4.89
C PRO A 34 -5.52 -5.06 -3.78
N LYS A 35 -6.77 -5.41 -3.51
CA LYS A 35 -7.13 -6.51 -2.63
C LYS A 35 -7.77 -7.60 -3.47
N ALA A 36 -7.31 -8.84 -3.33
CA ALA A 36 -7.96 -9.96 -3.99
C ALA A 36 -9.34 -10.22 -3.37
N THR A 37 -10.35 -10.38 -4.21
CA THR A 37 -11.69 -10.85 -3.82
C THR A 37 -11.87 -12.35 -4.04
N ASP A 38 -10.98 -12.98 -4.80
CA ASP A 38 -10.93 -14.42 -5.07
C ASP A 38 -9.63 -15.00 -4.50
N GLU A 39 -9.72 -16.10 -3.75
CA GLU A 39 -8.60 -16.76 -3.07
C GLU A 39 -7.50 -17.27 -4.03
N LYS A 40 -7.85 -17.49 -5.31
CA LYS A 40 -6.91 -17.96 -6.34
C LYS A 40 -6.06 -16.83 -6.92
N ILE A 41 -6.48 -15.57 -6.75
CA ILE A 41 -5.71 -14.39 -7.15
C ILE A 41 -4.77 -14.01 -6.01
N LYS A 42 -3.47 -13.98 -6.28
CA LYS A 42 -2.48 -13.61 -5.27
C LYS A 42 -2.01 -12.18 -5.51
N VAL A 43 -2.31 -11.28 -4.57
CA VAL A 43 -1.71 -9.95 -4.53
C VAL A 43 -0.51 -9.96 -3.60
N LYS A 44 0.61 -9.44 -4.08
CA LYS A 44 1.85 -9.26 -3.32
C LYS A 44 2.23 -7.80 -3.31
N LEU A 45 2.33 -7.22 -2.12
CA LEU A 45 3.01 -5.96 -1.94
C LEU A 45 4.52 -6.21 -1.91
N LEU A 46 5.25 -5.62 -2.86
CA LEU A 46 6.70 -5.76 -2.99
C LEU A 46 7.43 -4.61 -2.30
N GLN A 47 6.91 -3.38 -2.43
CA GLN A 47 7.40 -2.20 -1.73
C GLN A 47 6.21 -1.28 -1.38
N PRO A 48 6.21 -0.64 -0.21
CA PRO A 48 7.19 -0.74 0.86
C PRO A 48 7.10 -2.10 1.59
N LEU A 49 8.18 -2.47 2.30
CA LEU A 49 8.18 -3.61 3.22
C LEU A 49 7.35 -3.22 4.45
N VAL A 50 6.05 -3.46 4.39
CA VAL A 50 5.14 -3.24 5.52
C VAL A 50 5.07 -4.52 6.33
N GLU A 51 5.46 -4.45 7.58
CA GLU A 51 5.14 -5.51 8.53
C GLU A 51 3.63 -5.47 8.78
N VAL A 52 2.88 -6.37 8.13
CA VAL A 52 1.44 -6.50 8.38
C VAL A 52 1.26 -6.83 9.87
N PRO A 53 0.64 -5.97 10.68
CA PRO A 53 0.43 -6.27 12.08
C PRO A 53 -0.45 -7.52 12.17
N LYS A 54 0.07 -8.59 12.77
CA LYS A 54 -0.66 -9.87 12.95
C LYS A 54 -1.93 -9.74 13.82
N ASN A 55 -2.23 -8.55 14.34
CA ASN A 55 -3.33 -8.27 15.25
C ASN A 55 -4.02 -6.95 14.85
N GLU A 56 -5.32 -7.01 14.53
CA GLU A 56 -6.15 -5.85 14.15
C GLU A 56 -6.20 -4.76 15.25
N GLU A 57 -6.03 -5.15 16.52
CA GLU A 57 -5.99 -4.22 17.66
C GLU A 57 -4.75 -3.31 17.67
N ALA A 58 -3.63 -3.75 17.09
CA ALA A 58 -2.41 -2.95 17.03
C ALA A 58 -2.49 -1.86 15.95
N ALA A 59 -3.21 -2.12 14.85
CA ALA A 59 -3.49 -1.12 13.82
C ALA A 59 -4.42 -0.01 14.33
N ARG A 60 -5.41 -0.35 15.17
CA ARG A 60 -6.38 0.61 15.72
C ARG A 60 -5.76 1.56 16.76
N LYS A 61 -4.79 1.12 17.56
CA LYS A 61 -4.18 1.93 18.64
C LYS A 61 -3.22 3.03 18.14
N MET A 62 -2.78 3.01 16.89
CA MET A 62 -1.96 4.08 16.29
C MET A 62 -2.79 5.26 15.77
N SER A 63 -4.12 5.20 15.86
CA SER A 63 -5.02 6.23 15.32
C SER A 63 -5.43 7.32 16.31
N THR A 64 -5.02 7.22 17.58
CA THR A 64 -5.59 8.08 18.64
C THR A 64 -4.50 8.88 19.34
N SER A 65 -4.31 10.13 18.86
CA SER A 65 -3.63 11.28 19.47
C SER A 65 -2.30 11.73 18.83
N THR A 66 -1.52 10.86 18.18
CA THR A 66 -0.37 11.29 17.35
C THR A 66 -0.09 10.22 16.30
N PRO A 67 -0.15 10.53 14.99
CA PRO A 67 0.07 9.50 13.98
C PRO A 67 1.53 9.04 14.07
N ALA A 68 1.73 7.74 14.30
CA ALA A 68 3.07 7.17 14.46
C ALA A 68 3.81 7.20 13.12
N HIS A 69 5.04 7.71 13.11
CA HIS A 69 5.85 7.74 11.90
C HIS A 69 6.10 6.31 11.37
N GLY A 70 5.87 6.10 10.08
CA GLY A 70 6.04 4.79 9.46
C GLY A 70 5.08 4.54 8.30
N CYS A 71 5.10 3.31 7.78
CA CYS A 71 4.18 2.82 6.77
C CYS A 71 3.38 1.66 7.34
N ILE A 72 2.05 1.73 7.26
CA ILE A 72 1.14 0.66 7.70
C ILE A 72 0.14 0.32 6.59
N LEU A 73 -0.39 -0.89 6.62
CA LEU A 73 -1.58 -1.24 5.83
C LEU A 73 -2.80 -0.99 6.73
N SER A 74 -3.67 -0.05 6.34
CA SER A 74 -4.85 0.32 7.10
C SER A 74 -5.93 -0.78 7.05
N ALA A 75 -6.94 -0.68 7.92
CA ALA A 75 -8.07 -1.62 7.94
C ALA A 75 -8.86 -1.61 6.62
N GLU A 76 -8.87 -0.47 5.93
CA GLU A 76 -9.48 -0.26 4.61
C GLU A 76 -8.59 -0.76 3.45
N HIS A 77 -7.49 -1.45 3.75
CA HIS A 77 -6.53 -1.98 2.77
C HIS A 77 -5.81 -0.89 1.95
N ASN A 78 -5.54 0.25 2.58
CA ASN A 78 -4.71 1.30 1.98
C ASN A 78 -3.33 1.31 2.61
N LEU A 79 -2.30 1.60 1.82
CA LEU A 79 -1.00 1.94 2.37
C LEU A 79 -1.06 3.36 2.93
N GLU A 80 -0.79 3.47 4.21
CA GLU A 80 -0.74 4.74 4.90
C GLU A 80 0.68 5.02 5.38
N TRP A 81 1.25 6.14 4.95
CA TRP A 81 2.51 6.64 5.48
C TRP A 81 2.27 7.89 6.31
N THR A 82 2.78 7.89 7.54
CA THR A 82 2.91 9.11 8.33
C THR A 82 4.37 9.52 8.37
N MET A 83 4.68 10.75 7.95
CA MET A 83 6.04 11.28 8.01
C MET A 83 6.08 12.78 8.23
N GLU A 84 7.12 13.23 8.93
CA GLU A 84 7.54 14.62 8.92
C GLU A 84 8.39 14.90 7.68
N ILE A 85 8.22 16.05 7.05
CA ILE A 85 9.04 16.58 5.96
C ILE A 85 9.56 17.95 6.38
N LYS A 86 10.87 18.09 6.55
CA LYS A 86 11.53 19.33 6.97
C LYS A 86 11.44 20.42 5.90
N GLU A 87 11.73 21.68 6.25
CA GLU A 87 11.77 22.76 5.27
C GLU A 87 12.70 22.45 4.08
N GLY A 88 12.20 22.63 2.87
CA GLY A 88 12.94 22.33 1.64
C GLY A 88 13.23 20.84 1.40
N GLU A 89 12.80 19.93 2.28
CA GLU A 89 13.03 18.50 2.11
C GLU A 89 12.11 17.91 1.06
N LYS A 90 12.67 17.00 0.26
CA LYS A 90 11.97 16.18 -0.73
C LYS A 90 12.06 14.72 -0.32
N LYS A 91 10.93 14.03 -0.28
CA LYS A 91 10.83 12.59 -0.02
C LYS A 91 10.20 11.86 -1.19
N GLU A 92 10.64 10.63 -1.39
CA GLU A 92 10.10 9.72 -2.39
C GLU A 92 9.55 8.47 -1.71
N LEU A 93 8.34 8.08 -2.09
CA LEU A 93 7.68 6.87 -1.64
C LEU A 93 7.48 5.96 -2.84
N ILE A 94 7.77 4.68 -2.66
CA ILE A 94 7.67 3.68 -3.73
C ILE A 94 6.55 2.72 -3.37
N VAL A 95 5.57 2.62 -4.25
CA VAL A 95 4.48 1.65 -4.17
C VAL A 95 4.65 0.67 -5.30
N LYS A 96 4.90 -0.58 -4.93
CA LYS A 96 5.13 -1.66 -5.88
C LYS A 96 4.35 -2.87 -5.44
N TRP A 97 3.47 -3.35 -6.31
CA TRP A 97 2.69 -4.55 -6.08
C TRP A 97 2.63 -5.41 -7.34
N GLN A 98 2.27 -6.67 -7.14
CA GLN A 98 2.12 -7.67 -8.19
C GLN A 98 0.85 -8.48 -7.95
N ILE A 99 0.14 -8.77 -9.02
CA ILE A 99 -1.03 -9.66 -9.05
C ILE A 99 -0.66 -10.87 -9.89
N ASP A 100 -0.75 -12.06 -9.29
CA ASP A 100 -0.59 -13.34 -9.98
C ASP A 100 -1.96 -13.99 -10.18
N TYR A 101 -2.32 -14.27 -11.43
CA TYR A 101 -3.55 -14.98 -11.79
C TYR A 101 -3.29 -16.49 -11.90
N PRO A 102 -4.32 -17.35 -11.69
CA PRO A 102 -4.18 -18.79 -11.90
C PRO A 102 -3.86 -19.10 -13.37
N GLY A 103 -2.93 -20.03 -13.60
CA GLY A 103 -2.47 -20.36 -14.97
C GLY A 103 -3.38 -21.32 -15.74
N ASN A 104 -4.30 -22.02 -15.06
CA ASN A 104 -5.05 -23.14 -15.63
C ASN A 104 -6.57 -22.94 -15.56
N GLU A 105 -7.04 -21.77 -15.14
CA GLU A 105 -8.45 -21.51 -14.87
C GLU A 105 -8.87 -20.21 -15.52
N THR A 106 -10.12 -20.16 -15.99
CA THR A 106 -10.76 -18.92 -16.42
C THR A 106 -11.55 -18.39 -15.23
N LEU A 107 -11.21 -17.19 -14.78
CA LEU A 107 -11.96 -16.50 -13.74
C LEU A 107 -13.03 -15.63 -14.41
N GLU A 108 -14.29 -15.90 -14.09
CA GLU A 108 -15.41 -15.04 -14.47
C GLU A 108 -15.81 -14.20 -13.27
N TYR A 109 -15.90 -12.89 -13.47
CA TYR A 109 -16.36 -11.97 -12.44
C TYR A 109 -17.88 -12.01 -12.37
N ASN A 110 -18.44 -12.32 -11.19
CA ASN A 110 -19.88 -12.35 -10.95
C ASN A 110 -20.22 -11.48 -9.74
N GLU A 111 -20.79 -10.29 -9.98
CA GLU A 111 -21.32 -9.43 -8.93
C GLU A 111 -22.71 -9.94 -8.53
N GLN A 112 -22.84 -10.42 -7.30
CA GLN A 112 -24.14 -10.63 -6.68
C GLN A 112 -24.45 -9.42 -5.78
N PHE A 113 -25.45 -8.65 -6.17
CA PHE A 113 -25.99 -7.51 -5.43
C PHE A 113 -26.95 -7.96 -4.33
#